data_AF-A0A931GDC8-F1
#
_entry.id   AF-A0A931GDC8-F1
#
_cell.length_a   1.000
_cell.length_b   1.000
_cell.length_c   1.000
_cell.angle_alpha   90.00
_cell.angle_beta   90.00
_cell.angle_gamma   90.00
#
_symmetry.space_group_name_H-M   'P 1'
#
loop_
_entity.id
_entity.type
_entity.pdbx_description
1 polymer ?
#
loop_
_entity_poly.entity_id
_entity_poly.type
_entity_poly.pdbx_seq_one_letter_code
_entity_poly.pdbx_strand_id
1 'polypeptide(L)'
;MRAALLSLLFTAGIAQAGVLVNSTVWVVALKCSGYQQCYASSNGSYTGNLNGARRFDDAASAERFISSFTSSIRDKSPQIQSIVEQVCVQPADNRTNGKPC
;
A
#
# COMPACT_ATOMS: atom_id res chain seq x y z
N MET A 1 6.82 56.33 -25.28
CA MET A 1 6.99 54.87 -25.28
C MET A 1 6.98 54.41 -23.82
N ARG A 2 5.87 53.86 -23.33
CA ARG A 2 5.74 53.41 -21.94
C ARG A 2 5.72 51.88 -21.95
N ALA A 3 6.86 51.27 -21.67
CA ALA A 3 6.98 49.83 -21.51
C ALA A 3 6.36 49.45 -20.15
N ALA A 4 5.18 48.84 -20.17
CA ALA A 4 4.58 48.22 -19.00
C ALA A 4 5.21 46.83 -18.82
N LEU A 5 6.09 46.69 -17.84
CA LEU A 5 6.65 45.40 -17.41
C LEU A 5 5.58 44.65 -16.59
N LEU A 6 5.01 43.60 -17.18
CA LEU A 6 4.19 42.62 -16.46
C LEU A 6 5.11 41.72 -15.61
N SER A 7 5.07 41.90 -14.30
CA SER A 7 5.71 41.01 -13.33
C SER A 7 4.89 39.72 -13.22
N LEU A 8 5.32 38.64 -13.88
CA LEU A 8 4.80 37.29 -13.63
C LEU A 8 5.32 36.81 -12.26
N LEU A 9 4.46 36.88 -11.24
CA LEU A 9 4.69 36.21 -9.96
C LEU A 9 4.43 34.71 -10.13
N PHE A 10 5.51 33.94 -10.30
CA PHE A 10 5.48 32.48 -10.20
C PHE A 10 5.22 32.09 -8.74
N THR A 11 3.97 31.80 -8.38
CA THR A 11 3.66 31.08 -7.13
C THR A 11 4.03 29.62 -7.32
N ALA A 12 5.33 29.31 -7.27
CA ALA A 12 5.79 27.94 -7.10
C ALA A 12 5.35 27.49 -5.69
N GLY A 13 4.30 26.68 -5.62
CA GLY A 13 3.90 26.04 -4.38
C GLY A 13 5.06 25.23 -3.83
N ILE A 14 5.40 25.44 -2.57
CA ILE A 14 6.34 24.59 -1.82
C ILE A 14 5.75 23.19 -1.73
N ALA A 15 6.16 22.31 -2.64
CA ALA A 15 5.91 20.88 -2.51
C ALA A 15 6.72 20.37 -1.31
N GLN A 16 6.03 20.06 -0.22
CA GLN A 16 6.64 19.42 0.94
C GLN A 16 6.97 17.98 0.55
N ALA A 17 8.24 17.57 0.73
CA ALA A 17 8.64 16.18 0.51
C ALA A 17 7.83 15.27 1.45
N GLY A 18 7.43 14.10 0.95
CA GLY A 18 6.80 13.08 1.78
C GLY A 18 7.80 12.51 2.77
N VAL A 19 7.30 11.78 3.75
CA VAL A 19 8.12 11.05 4.71
C VAL A 19 7.74 9.57 4.71
N LEU A 20 8.74 8.70 4.74
CA LEU A 20 8.53 7.26 4.87
C LEU A 20 8.11 6.94 6.29
N VAL A 21 6.93 6.34 6.43
CA VAL A 21 6.42 5.82 7.70
C VAL A 21 6.16 4.33 7.60
N ASN A 22 6.40 3.62 8.69
CA ASN A 22 6.04 2.22 8.82
C ASN A 22 4.52 2.14 9.03
N SER A 23 3.82 1.59 8.05
CA SER A 23 2.39 1.31 8.14
C SER A 23 2.16 -0.18 8.32
N THR A 24 1.22 -0.53 9.20
CA THR A 24 0.73 -1.90 9.31
C THR A 24 -0.31 -2.13 8.23
N VAL A 25 -0.11 -3.13 7.39
CA VAL A 25 -1.08 -3.55 6.38
C VAL A 25 -1.38 -5.03 6.55
N TRP A 26 -2.56 -5.43 6.10
CA TRP A 26 -3.05 -6.79 6.22
C TRP A 26 -3.06 -7.47 4.85
N VAL A 27 -2.59 -8.71 4.81
CA VAL A 27 -2.59 -9.56 3.62
C VAL A 27 -3.17 -10.93 3.96
N VAL A 28 -3.54 -11.70 2.94
CA VAL A 28 -4.00 -13.08 3.12
C VAL A 28 -2.94 -14.03 2.57
N ALA A 29 -2.24 -14.72 3.47
CA ALA A 29 -1.34 -15.80 3.14
C ALA A 29 -2.09 -17.11 2.86
N LEU A 30 -1.51 -17.94 2.01
CA LEU A 30 -2.06 -19.21 1.56
C LEU A 30 -0.98 -20.29 1.67
N LYS A 31 -1.41 -21.56 1.71
CA LYS A 31 -0.54 -22.72 1.52
C LYS A 31 -0.64 -23.21 0.09
N CYS A 32 0.43 -23.02 -0.67
CA CYS A 32 0.50 -23.37 -2.08
C CYS A 32 1.64 -24.36 -2.32
N SER A 33 1.36 -25.45 -3.02
CA SER A 33 2.39 -26.43 -3.40
C SER A 33 3.45 -25.76 -4.28
N GLY A 34 4.73 -25.95 -3.95
CA GLY A 34 5.86 -25.43 -4.73
C GLY A 34 6.27 -23.99 -4.42
N TYR A 35 5.60 -23.31 -3.49
CA TYR A 35 5.94 -21.94 -3.08
C TYR A 35 6.31 -21.88 -1.60
N GLN A 36 7.44 -21.26 -1.26
CA GLN A 36 7.81 -20.99 0.13
C GLN A 36 6.89 -19.95 0.79
N GLN A 37 6.46 -18.97 0.00
CA GLN A 37 5.54 -17.92 0.39
C GLN A 37 4.47 -17.78 -0.68
N CYS A 38 3.22 -17.68 -0.28
CA CYS A 38 2.09 -17.60 -1.19
C CYS A 38 1.01 -16.70 -0.60
N TYR A 39 0.50 -15.77 -1.40
CA TYR A 39 -0.47 -14.77 -0.97
C TYR A 39 -1.60 -14.66 -1.98
N ALA A 40 -2.81 -14.37 -1.51
CA ALA A 40 -3.92 -14.06 -2.40
C ALA A 40 -3.68 -12.71 -3.09
N SER A 41 -3.73 -12.69 -4.42
CA SER A 41 -3.68 -11.46 -5.22
C SER A 41 -5.08 -11.02 -5.67
N SER A 42 -6.00 -11.98 -5.82
CA SER A 42 -7.44 -11.76 -6.04
C SER A 42 -8.26 -12.87 -5.36
N ASN A 43 -9.58 -12.85 -5.53
CA ASN A 43 -10.44 -13.90 -4.96
C ASN A 43 -10.31 -15.27 -5.66
N GLY A 44 -9.66 -15.31 -6.83
CA GLY A 44 -9.45 -16.52 -7.63
C GLY A 44 -8.00 -16.79 -8.02
N SER A 45 -7.06 -15.91 -7.67
CA SER A 45 -5.63 -16.06 -7.98
C SER A 45 -4.72 -15.75 -6.79
N TYR A 46 -3.53 -16.35 -6.82
CA TYR A 46 -2.48 -16.16 -5.82
C TYR A 46 -1.14 -15.83 -6.49
N THR A 47 -0.21 -15.34 -5.69
CA THR A 47 1.15 -14.99 -6.10
C THR A 47 2.17 -15.56 -5.12
N GLY A 48 3.36 -15.89 -5.63
CA GLY A 48 4.51 -16.31 -4.83
C GLY A 48 5.33 -15.15 -4.27
N ASN A 49 4.87 -13.90 -4.42
CA ASN A 49 5.59 -12.70 -4.02
C ASN A 49 4.68 -11.78 -3.22
N LEU A 50 5.13 -11.38 -2.03
CA LEU A 50 4.43 -10.43 -1.15
C LEU A 50 4.02 -9.15 -1.87
N ASN A 51 4.84 -8.64 -2.80
CA ASN A 51 4.54 -7.42 -3.53
C ASN A 51 3.29 -7.53 -4.43
N GLY A 52 2.92 -8.73 -4.86
CA GLY A 52 1.69 -8.96 -5.61
C GLY A 52 0.49 -9.30 -4.73
N ALA A 53 0.66 -9.35 -3.41
CA ALA A 53 -0.43 -9.66 -2.49
C ALA A 53 -1.45 -8.51 -2.47
N ARG A 54 -2.71 -8.86 -2.30
CA ARG A 54 -3.74 -7.86 -2.03
C ARG A 54 -3.57 -7.34 -0.60
N ARG A 55 -3.51 -6.02 -0.47
CA ARG A 55 -3.40 -5.29 0.79
C ARG A 55 -4.76 -4.83 1.27
N PHE A 56 -4.90 -4.78 2.59
CA PHE A 56 -6.05 -4.26 3.30
C PHE A 56 -5.55 -3.37 4.44
N ASP A 57 -6.27 -2.28 4.69
CA ASP A 57 -5.94 -1.35 5.78
C ASP A 57 -6.26 -1.97 7.15
N ASP A 58 -7.18 -2.93 7.20
CA ASP A 58 -7.64 -3.59 8.42
C ASP A 58 -7.90 -5.09 8.24
N ALA A 59 -7.82 -5.83 9.36
CA ALA A 59 -8.03 -7.28 9.37
C ALA A 59 -9.44 -7.69 8.96
N ALA A 60 -10.48 -6.91 9.31
CA ALA A 60 -11.87 -7.26 8.99
C ALA A 60 -12.13 -7.18 7.48
N SER A 61 -11.48 -6.25 6.78
CA SER A 61 -11.51 -6.18 5.32
C SER A 61 -10.83 -7.39 4.68
N ALA A 62 -9.73 -7.89 5.25
CA ALA A 62 -9.10 -9.14 4.82
C ALA A 62 -9.99 -10.38 5.09
N GLU A 63 -10.70 -10.42 6.22
CA GLU A 63 -11.68 -11.48 6.52
C GLU A 63 -12.82 -11.51 5.50
N ARG A 64 -13.40 -10.35 5.17
CA ARG A 64 -14.45 -10.25 4.13
C ARG A 64 -13.92 -10.72 2.77
N PHE A 65 -12.67 -10.42 2.46
CA PHE A 65 -12.04 -10.89 1.24
C PHE A 65 -11.91 -12.41 1.20
N ILE A 66 -11.54 -13.06 2.31
CA ILE A 66 -11.50 -14.54 2.42
C ILE A 66 -12.89 -15.14 2.14
N SER A 67 -13.95 -14.53 2.68
CA SER A 67 -15.33 -14.98 2.41
C SER A 67 -15.73 -14.89 0.93
N SER A 68 -15.01 -14.11 0.12
CA SER A 68 -15.26 -13.98 -1.33
C SER A 68 -14.49 -14.98 -2.19
N PHE A 69 -13.66 -15.85 -1.60
CA PHE A 69 -12.79 -16.76 -2.35
C PHE A 69 -13.57 -17.80 -3.16
N THR A 70 -13.10 -18.02 -4.39
CA THR A 70 -13.49 -19.19 -5.16
C THR A 70 -12.99 -20.45 -4.47
N SER A 71 -13.64 -21.59 -4.74
CA SER A 71 -13.25 -22.89 -4.17
C SER A 71 -11.76 -23.19 -4.35
N SER A 72 -11.21 -22.90 -5.54
CA SER A 72 -9.80 -23.11 -5.89
C SER A 72 -8.80 -22.45 -4.94
N ILE A 73 -9.16 -21.34 -4.28
CA ILE A 73 -8.28 -20.64 -3.33
C ILE A 73 -8.68 -20.91 -1.89
N ARG A 74 -9.98 -21.05 -1.62
CA ARG A 74 -10.48 -21.35 -0.28
C ARG A 74 -9.85 -22.62 0.33
N ASP A 75 -9.59 -23.61 -0.51
CA ASP A 75 -8.99 -24.89 -0.07
C ASP A 75 -7.48 -24.78 0.23
N LYS A 76 -6.86 -23.61 0.02
CA LYS A 76 -5.43 -23.35 0.27
C LYS A 76 -5.14 -22.84 1.68
N SER A 77 -6.00 -23.14 2.65
CA SER A 77 -5.80 -22.76 4.07
C SER A 77 -5.47 -21.26 4.26
N PRO A 78 -6.39 -20.35 3.92
CA PRO A 78 -6.14 -18.91 4.02
C PRO A 78 -5.90 -18.46 5.46
N GLN A 79 -4.90 -17.60 5.65
CA GLN A 79 -4.56 -17.01 6.94
C GLN A 79 -4.29 -15.52 6.78
N ILE A 80 -4.89 -14.72 7.65
CA ILE A 80 -4.64 -13.29 7.70
C ILE A 80 -3.30 -13.06 8.38
N GLN A 81 -2.47 -12.20 7.78
CA GLN A 81 -1.18 -11.80 8.32
C GLN A 81 -1.06 -10.28 8.28
N SER A 82 -0.58 -9.69 9.37
CA SER A 82 -0.15 -8.29 9.40
C SER A 82 1.32 -8.20 9.00
N ILE A 83 1.64 -7.27 8.11
CA ILE A 83 3.01 -6.94 7.70
C ILE A 83 3.24 -5.44 7.92
N VAL A 84 4.52 -5.06 8.03
CA VAL A 84 4.92 -3.67 8.08
C VAL A 84 5.47 -3.29 6.71
N GLU A 85 4.82 -2.33 6.04
CA GLU A 85 5.30 -1.75 4.79
C GLU A 85 5.67 -0.27 5.00
N GLN A 86 6.67 0.22 4.27
CA GLN A 86 7.01 1.63 4.28
C GLN A 86 6.16 2.37 3.26
N VAL A 87 5.36 3.33 3.71
CA VAL A 87 4.49 4.14 2.86
C VAL A 87 4.97 5.58 2.90
N CYS A 88 4.96 6.23 1.74
CA CYS A 88 5.23 7.65 1.65
C CYS A 88 3.95 8.43 2.01
N VAL A 89 3.99 9.19 3.11
CA VAL A 89 2.87 10.05 3.51
C VAL A 89 3.29 11.50 3.44
N GLN A 90 2.36 12.37 3.02
CA GLN A 90 2.58 13.81 3.12
C GLN A 90 2.53 14.21 4.61
N PRO A 91 3.58 14.86 5.14
CA PRO A 91 3.56 15.31 6.52
C PRO A 91 2.48 16.39 6.67
N ALA A 92 1.53 16.17 7.59
CA ALA A 92 0.52 17.17 7.93
C ALA A 92 1.12 18.39 8.67
N ASP A 93 2.30 18.20 9.29
CA ASP A 93 3.04 19.22 10.02
C ASP A 93 4.54 19.09 9.75
N ASN A 94 5.27 20.21 9.82
CA ASN A 94 6.72 20.32 9.62
C ASN A 94 7.59 19.61 10.69
N ARG A 95 7.01 18.67 11.45
CA ARG A 95 7.64 17.98 12.60
C ARG A 95 7.91 16.50 12.37
N THR A 96 7.52 15.95 11.23
CA THR A 96 7.76 14.52 10.96
C THR A 96 9.22 14.32 10.55
N ASN A 97 10.06 13.95 11.51
CA ASN A 97 11.51 13.75 11.34
C ASN A 97 11.80 12.38 10.68
N GLY A 98 11.13 12.10 9.55
CA GLY A 98 11.24 10.85 8.80
C GLY A 98 12.20 10.94 7.62
N LYS A 99 12.64 9.79 7.10
CA LYS A 99 13.42 9.74 5.86
C LYS A 99 12.55 10.27 4.71
N PRO A 100 13.02 11.26 3.92
CA PRO A 100 12.23 11.79 2.83
C PRO A 100 11.96 10.74 1.75
N CYS A 101 10.78 10.84 1.16
CA CYS A 101 10.32 10.22 -0.07
C CYS A 101 9.54 11.29 -0.87
#